data_AF-A0A2A9DM79-F1
#
_entry.id   AF-A0A2A9DM79-F1
#
_cell.length_a   1.000
_cell.length_b   1.000
_cell.length_c   1.000
_cell.angle_alpha   90.00
_cell.angle_beta   90.00
_cell.angle_gamma   90.00
#
_symmetry.space_group_name_H-M   'P 1'
#
loop_
_entity.id
_entity.type
_entity.pdbx_description
1 polymer ?
#
loop_
_entity_poly.entity_id
_entity_poly.type
_entity_poly.pdbx_seq_one_letter_code
_entity_poly.pdbx_strand_id
1 'polypeptide(L)'
;MSDPLLPYLAETDAGARLQKYRPTRAKRIAAGGTIVLGALMLLPLIDAPTPTNTATALAYFVTFALPGTYWHLRNRADTRTVRAWAQAREEYSTNWELLAISERRAFARPDDELPLLPKRHWWAVAAVCFLALVVGGVTATTL
;
A
#
# COMPACT_ATOMS: atom_id res chain seq x y z
N MET A 1 18.05 -2.27 -30.37
CA MET A 1 18.05 -3.69 -29.96
C MET A 1 17.37 -3.75 -28.60
N SER A 2 16.06 -3.96 -28.58
CA SER A 2 15.29 -4.14 -27.33
C SER A 2 15.60 -5.54 -26.78
N ASP A 3 16.13 -5.60 -25.56
CA ASP A 3 16.49 -6.85 -24.89
C ASP A 3 15.22 -7.71 -24.71
N PRO A 4 15.12 -8.89 -25.34
CA PRO A 4 13.92 -9.72 -25.35
C PRO A 4 13.51 -10.22 -23.95
N LEU A 5 14.35 -10.02 -22.93
CA LEU A 5 14.08 -10.41 -21.54
C LEU A 5 13.30 -9.35 -20.74
N LEU A 6 13.30 -8.09 -21.17
CA LEU A 6 12.64 -6.99 -20.43
C LEU A 6 11.11 -7.20 -20.22
N PRO A 7 10.34 -7.68 -21.21
CA PRO A 7 8.90 -7.91 -21.03
C PRO A 7 8.61 -9.02 -20.01
N TYR A 8 9.40 -10.11 -20.06
CA TYR A 8 9.26 -11.25 -19.16
C TYR A 8 9.55 -10.89 -17.70
N LEU A 9 10.57 -10.06 -17.46
CA LEU A 9 10.90 -9.54 -16.12
C LEU A 9 9.82 -8.60 -15.58
N ALA A 10 9.15 -7.84 -16.46
CA ALA A 10 8.07 -6.94 -16.06
C ALA A 10 6.78 -7.69 -15.69
N GLU A 11 6.39 -8.71 -16.45
CA GLU A 11 5.22 -9.55 -16.16
C GLU A 11 5.39 -10.35 -14.86
N THR A 12 6.56 -10.98 -14.67
CA THR A 12 6.86 -11.73 -13.45
C THR A 12 6.83 -10.83 -12.21
N ASP A 13 7.34 -9.60 -12.31
CA ASP A 13 7.29 -8.61 -11.24
C ASP A 13 5.85 -8.09 -10.99
N ALA A 14 5.05 -7.88 -12.03
CA ALA A 14 3.63 -7.48 -11.88
C ALA A 14 2.82 -8.55 -11.13
N GLY A 15 2.94 -9.82 -11.53
CA GLY A 15 2.29 -10.95 -10.86
C GLY A 15 2.74 -11.12 -9.41
N ALA A 16 4.06 -11.05 -9.16
CA ALA A 16 4.61 -11.13 -7.81
C ALA A 16 4.10 -10.00 -6.90
N ARG A 17 3.98 -8.78 -7.41
CA ARG A 17 3.43 -7.63 -6.66
C ARG A 17 1.96 -7.80 -6.34
N LEU A 18 1.15 -8.28 -7.29
CA LEU A 18 -0.27 -8.57 -7.06
C LEU A 18 -0.47 -9.61 -5.95
N GLN A 19 0.33 -10.68 -5.95
CA GLN A 19 0.28 -11.69 -4.88
C GLN A 19 0.73 -11.12 -3.53
N LYS A 20 1.85 -10.40 -3.50
CA LYS A 20 2.41 -9.81 -2.27
C LYS A 20 1.47 -8.78 -1.63
N TYR A 21 0.86 -7.93 -2.45
CA TYR A 21 -0.02 -6.84 -1.99
C TYR A 21 -1.47 -7.25 -1.79
N ARG A 22 -1.83 -8.51 -2.10
CA ARG A 22 -3.18 -9.03 -1.91
C ARG A 22 -3.71 -8.71 -0.51
N PRO A 23 -4.87 -8.03 -0.41
CA PRO A 23 -5.50 -7.75 0.86
C PRO A 23 -6.12 -9.03 1.43
N THR A 24 -5.47 -9.61 2.43
CA THR A 24 -6.02 -10.73 3.22
C THR A 24 -6.78 -10.19 4.43
N ARG A 25 -7.69 -10.99 4.99
CA ARG A 25 -8.42 -10.63 6.23
C ARG A 25 -7.44 -10.32 7.37
N ALA A 26 -6.40 -11.14 7.53
CA ALA A 26 -5.35 -10.94 8.54
C ALA A 26 -4.65 -9.58 8.39
N LYS A 27 -4.24 -9.18 7.18
CA LYS A 27 -3.59 -7.88 6.94
C LYS A 27 -4.51 -6.70 7.26
N ARG A 28 -5.82 -6.82 6.95
CA ARG A 28 -6.82 -5.78 7.27
C ARG A 28 -7.01 -5.64 8.78
N ILE A 29 -7.14 -6.75 9.49
CA ILE A 29 -7.28 -6.76 10.96
C ILE A 29 -6.03 -6.18 11.61
N ALA A 30 -4.84 -6.61 11.19
CA ALA A 30 -3.58 -6.09 11.70
C ALA A 30 -3.46 -4.58 11.46
N ALA A 31 -3.73 -4.10 10.25
CA ALA A 31 -3.69 -2.67 9.93
C ALA A 31 -4.72 -1.87 10.76
N GLY A 32 -5.95 -2.37 10.88
CA GLY A 32 -6.97 -1.74 11.74
C GLY A 32 -6.56 -1.71 13.21
N GLY A 33 -6.02 -2.82 13.72
CA GLY A 33 -5.53 -2.93 15.10
C GLY A 33 -4.43 -1.92 15.41
N THR A 34 -3.47 -1.73 14.49
CA THR A 34 -2.41 -0.72 14.68
C THR A 34 -2.93 0.71 14.74
N ILE A 35 -3.99 1.04 14.00
CA ILE A 35 -4.65 2.36 14.06
C ILE A 35 -5.37 2.53 15.40
N VAL A 36 -6.12 1.51 15.85
CA VAL A 36 -6.82 1.55 17.14
C VAL A 36 -5.81 1.71 18.28
N LEU A 37 -4.73 0.91 18.29
CA LEU A 37 -3.66 1.03 19.28
C LEU A 37 -3.03 2.42 19.27
N GLY A 38 -2.76 2.98 18.09
CA GLY A 38 -2.28 4.35 17.97
C GLY A 38 -3.24 5.35 18.61
N ALA A 39 -4.53 5.29 18.28
CA ALA A 39 -5.54 6.19 18.85
C ALA A 39 -5.63 6.10 20.38
N LEU A 40 -5.47 4.89 20.95
CA LEU A 40 -5.45 4.71 22.41
C LEU A 40 -4.26 5.42 23.08
N MET A 41 -3.14 5.63 22.38
CA MET A 41 -1.99 6.38 22.91
C MET A 41 -2.30 7.86 23.17
N LEU A 42 -3.39 8.38 22.61
CA LEU A 42 -3.82 9.77 22.81
C LEU A 42 -4.73 9.97 24.04
N LEU A 43 -5.23 8.89 24.64
CA LEU A 43 -6.14 8.97 25.80
C LEU A 43 -5.57 9.77 26.98
N PRO A 44 -4.28 9.68 27.34
CA PRO A 44 -3.71 10.46 28.44
C PRO A 44 -3.79 11.99 28.24
N LEU A 45 -4.03 12.46 27.00
CA LEU A 45 -4.14 13.89 26.69
C LEU A 45 -5.50 14.48 27.03
N ILE A 46 -6.50 13.65 27.37
CA ILE A 46 -7.87 14.09 27.65
C ILE A 46 -7.93 14.82 29.01
N ASP A 47 -7.21 14.33 30.01
CA ASP A 47 -7.36 14.79 31.40
C ASP A 47 -6.39 15.91 31.78
N ALA A 48 -5.13 15.85 31.32
CA ALA A 48 -4.11 16.85 31.67
C ALA A 48 -2.94 16.88 30.66
N PRO A 49 -3.07 17.59 29.53
CA PRO A 49 -1.99 17.71 28.56
C PRO A 49 -0.85 18.59 29.11
N THR A 50 0.34 18.02 29.17
CA THR A 50 1.61 18.74 29.33
C THR A 50 2.37 18.69 28.01
N PRO A 51 3.29 19.64 27.73
CA PRO A 51 4.08 19.60 26.50
C PRO A 51 4.81 18.26 26.32
N THR A 52 5.36 17.72 27.40
CA THR A 52 6.09 16.45 27.41
C THR A 52 5.19 15.24 27.15
N ASN A 53 4.06 15.12 27.86
CA ASN A 53 3.17 13.97 27.64
C ASN A 53 2.50 14.04 26.25
N THR A 54 2.27 15.24 25.73
CA THR A 54 1.70 15.48 24.41
C THR A 54 2.67 15.05 23.33
N ALA A 55 3.94 15.46 23.42
CA ALA A 55 4.98 15.03 22.49
C ALA A 55 5.14 13.49 22.50
N THR A 56 5.20 12.89 23.69
CA THR A 56 5.33 11.43 23.85
C THR A 56 4.11 10.67 23.30
N ALA A 57 2.89 11.13 23.59
CA ALA A 57 1.66 10.52 23.08
C ALA A 57 1.55 10.61 21.55
N LEU A 58 1.90 11.76 20.97
CA LEU A 58 1.93 11.94 19.52
C LEU A 58 2.99 11.05 18.85
N ALA A 59 4.18 10.94 19.45
CA ALA A 59 5.23 10.05 18.97
C ALA A 59 4.77 8.58 18.92
N TYR A 60 4.14 8.09 19.99
CA TYR A 60 3.59 6.74 20.02
C TYR A 60 2.40 6.57 19.07
N PHE A 61 1.48 7.55 19.02
CA PHE A 61 0.39 7.54 18.04
C PHE A 61 0.90 7.39 16.62
N VAL A 62 1.89 8.20 16.21
CA VAL A 62 2.49 8.11 14.87
C VAL A 62 3.12 6.73 14.67
N THR A 63 3.89 6.25 15.64
CA THR A 63 4.58 4.95 15.54
C THR A 63 3.61 3.79 15.28
N PHE A 64 2.48 3.76 15.98
CA PHE A 64 1.50 2.69 15.87
C PHE A 64 0.49 2.92 14.73
N ALA A 65 -0.06 4.12 14.56
CA ALA A 65 -1.10 4.37 13.57
C ALA A 65 -0.55 4.44 12.14
N LEU A 66 0.67 4.99 11.94
CA LEU A 66 1.19 5.26 10.60
C LEU A 66 1.31 4.01 9.71
N PRO A 67 1.86 2.86 10.17
CA PRO A 67 1.93 1.66 9.34
C PRO A 67 0.56 1.16 8.87
N GLY A 68 -0.43 1.16 9.78
CA GLY A 68 -1.80 0.74 9.47
C GLY A 68 -2.48 1.68 8.48
N THR A 69 -2.41 2.99 8.73
CA THR A 69 -2.98 4.02 7.86
C THR A 69 -2.33 3.97 6.47
N TYR A 70 -0.99 3.89 6.41
CA TYR A 70 -0.26 3.77 5.16
C TYR A 70 -0.70 2.53 4.36
N TRP A 71 -0.83 1.38 5.03
CA TRP A 71 -1.30 0.16 4.39
C TRP A 71 -2.71 0.32 3.80
N HIS A 72 -3.64 0.91 4.55
CA HIS A 72 -5.01 1.13 4.08
C HIS A 72 -5.09 2.07 2.88
N LEU A 73 -4.34 3.18 2.91
CA LEU A 73 -4.29 4.15 1.82
C LEU A 73 -3.75 3.51 0.53
N ARG A 74 -2.62 2.79 0.62
CA ARG A 74 -2.03 2.10 -0.53
C ARG A 74 -2.94 0.98 -1.03
N ASN A 75 -3.53 0.19 -0.14
CA ASN A 75 -4.45 -0.86 -0.54
C ASN A 75 -5.70 -0.31 -1.27
N ARG A 76 -6.22 0.86 -0.87
CA ARG A 76 -7.34 1.52 -1.55
C ARG A 76 -6.95 1.99 -2.96
N ALA A 77 -5.76 2.58 -3.11
CA ALA A 77 -5.24 2.98 -4.42
C ALA A 77 -4.98 1.77 -5.34
N ASP A 78 -4.36 0.71 -4.81
CA ASP A 78 -4.11 -0.53 -5.54
C ASP A 78 -5.43 -1.17 -6.00
N THR A 79 -6.44 -1.23 -5.11
CA THR A 79 -7.76 -1.78 -5.45
C THR A 79 -8.44 -0.99 -6.57
N ARG A 80 -8.32 0.34 -6.57
CA ARG A 80 -8.86 1.18 -7.66
C ARG A 80 -8.15 0.90 -8.99
N THR A 81 -6.83 0.78 -8.95
CA THR A 81 -6.01 0.49 -10.13
C THR A 81 -6.38 -0.86 -10.73
N VAL A 82 -6.47 -1.91 -9.89
CA VAL A 82 -6.84 -3.26 -10.34
C VAL A 82 -8.28 -3.29 -10.88
N ARG A 83 -9.22 -2.56 -10.26
CA ARG A 83 -10.60 -2.48 -10.77
C ARG A 83 -10.68 -1.77 -12.12
N ALA A 84 -9.99 -0.64 -12.28
CA ALA A 84 -9.96 0.09 -13.55
C ALA A 84 -9.33 -0.77 -14.66
N TRP A 85 -8.25 -1.48 -14.36
CA TRP A 85 -7.65 -2.43 -15.29
C TRP A 85 -8.61 -3.58 -15.63
N ALA A 86 -9.31 -4.16 -14.65
CA ALA A 86 -10.24 -5.25 -14.89
C ALA A 86 -11.41 -4.83 -15.80
N GLN A 87 -11.93 -3.61 -15.61
CA GLN A 87 -12.99 -3.05 -16.46
C GLN A 87 -12.49 -2.81 -17.89
N ALA A 88 -11.33 -2.15 -18.05
CA ALA A 88 -10.74 -1.92 -19.36
C ALA A 88 -10.42 -3.24 -20.10
N ARG A 89 -9.98 -4.26 -19.36
CA ARG A 89 -9.72 -5.59 -19.91
C ARG A 89 -10.99 -6.31 -20.31
N GLU A 90 -12.07 -6.21 -19.55
CA GLU A 90 -13.37 -6.79 -19.90
C GLU A 90 -13.88 -6.19 -21.22
N GLU A 91 -13.89 -4.86 -21.34
CA GLU A 91 -14.26 -4.15 -22.57
C GLU A 91 -13.35 -4.54 -23.75
N TYR A 92 -12.04 -4.60 -23.53
CA TYR A 92 -11.09 -5.01 -24.56
C TYR A 92 -11.29 -6.47 -24.99
N SER A 93 -11.55 -7.37 -24.05
CA SER A 93 -11.78 -8.79 -24.34
C SER A 93 -13.02 -9.01 -25.18
N THR A 94 -14.13 -8.33 -24.86
CA THR A 94 -15.36 -8.37 -25.66
C THR A 94 -15.11 -7.86 -27.08
N ASN A 95 -14.41 -6.73 -27.24
CA ASN A 95 -14.10 -6.19 -28.57
C ASN A 95 -13.15 -7.10 -29.35
N TRP A 96 -12.15 -7.69 -28.69
CA TRP A 96 -11.20 -8.61 -29.30
C TRP A 96 -11.86 -9.90 -29.78
N GLU A 97 -12.85 -10.41 -29.05
CA GLU A 97 -13.67 -11.55 -29.47
C GLU A 97 -14.54 -11.26 -30.70
N LEU A 98 -14.93 -10.01 -30.92
CA LEU A 98 -15.69 -9.61 -32.11
C LEU A 98 -14.83 -9.49 -33.37
N LEU A 99 -13.50 -9.36 -33.25
CA LEU A 99 -12.59 -9.27 -34.38
C LEU A 99 -12.46 -10.59 -35.15
N ALA A 100 -12.28 -10.48 -36.47
CA ALA A 100 -12.01 -11.64 -37.31
C ALA A 100 -10.66 -12.28 -36.96
N ILE A 101 -10.51 -13.58 -37.21
CA ILE A 101 -9.28 -14.35 -36.87
C ILE A 101 -8.02 -13.73 -37.51
N SER A 102 -8.15 -13.14 -38.71
CA SER A 102 -7.06 -12.44 -39.40
C SER A 102 -6.67 -11.13 -38.72
N GLU A 103 -7.63 -10.40 -38.15
CA GLU A 103 -7.42 -9.12 -37.49
C GLU A 103 -6.82 -9.31 -36.09
N ARG A 104 -7.21 -10.37 -35.38
CA ARG A 104 -6.68 -10.70 -34.03
C ARG A 104 -5.16 -10.85 -33.98
N ARG A 105 -4.50 -11.18 -35.10
CA ARG A 105 -3.02 -11.27 -35.17
C ARG A 105 -2.32 -9.93 -35.03
N ALA A 106 -3.02 -8.82 -35.31
CA ALA A 106 -2.50 -7.47 -35.21
C ALA A 106 -2.65 -6.86 -33.80
N PHE A 107 -3.40 -7.52 -32.91
CA PHE A 107 -3.72 -7.03 -31.57
C PHE A 107 -3.19 -7.98 -30.49
N ALA A 108 -2.71 -7.42 -29.37
CA ALA A 108 -2.25 -8.20 -28.22
C ALA A 108 -3.40 -9.01 -27.60
N ARG A 109 -3.11 -10.17 -27.01
CA ARG A 109 -4.17 -10.92 -26.32
C ARG A 109 -4.54 -10.19 -25.04
N PRO A 110 -5.83 -10.19 -24.67
CA PRO A 110 -6.28 -9.60 -23.41
C PRO A 110 -5.54 -10.15 -22.19
N ASP A 111 -5.04 -11.39 -22.28
CA ASP A 111 -4.44 -12.12 -21.16
C ASP A 111 -3.00 -11.76 -20.84
N ASP A 112 -2.28 -11.14 -21.77
CA ASP A 112 -0.83 -10.99 -21.69
C ASP A 112 -0.41 -9.85 -20.73
N GLU A 113 -1.25 -8.85 -20.49
CA GLU A 113 -0.86 -7.66 -19.72
C GLU A 113 -1.51 -7.56 -18.33
N LEU A 114 -0.72 -7.76 -17.26
CA LEU A 114 -1.12 -7.52 -15.86
C LEU A 114 -0.88 -6.07 -15.43
N PRO A 115 -1.70 -5.51 -14.51
CA PRO A 115 -1.51 -4.14 -14.04
C PRO A 115 -0.28 -4.06 -13.13
N LEU A 116 0.66 -3.19 -13.47
CA LEU A 116 1.86 -2.96 -12.67
C LEU A 116 1.54 -2.07 -11.46
N LEU A 117 1.46 -2.66 -10.27
CA LEU A 117 1.28 -1.91 -9.02
C LEU A 117 2.57 -1.16 -8.62
N PRO A 118 2.49 0.08 -8.09
CA PRO A 118 3.66 0.84 -7.67
C PRO A 118 4.38 0.19 -6.47
N LYS A 119 5.69 0.39 -6.37
CA LYS A 119 6.49 -0.07 -5.22
C LYS A 119 6.08 0.68 -3.95
N ARG A 120 5.96 -0.05 -2.83
CA ARG A 120 5.65 0.53 -1.52
C ARG A 120 6.94 0.95 -0.82
N HIS A 121 7.01 2.20 -0.38
CA HIS A 121 8.16 2.79 0.31
C HIS A 121 8.10 2.53 1.82
N TRP A 122 8.11 1.26 2.24
CA TRP A 122 8.07 0.89 3.66
C TRP A 122 9.25 1.42 4.47
N TRP A 123 10.40 1.63 3.82
CA TRP A 123 11.57 2.26 4.44
C TRP A 123 11.25 3.68 4.94
N ALA A 124 10.43 4.44 4.23
CA ALA A 124 10.07 5.81 4.63
C ALA A 124 9.16 5.78 5.86
N VAL A 125 8.21 4.83 5.90
CA VAL A 125 7.36 4.62 7.09
C VAL A 125 8.21 4.23 8.29
N ALA A 126 9.16 3.29 8.12
CA ALA A 126 10.07 2.89 9.17
C ALA A 126 10.93 4.06 9.67
N ALA A 127 11.45 4.90 8.77
CA ALA A 127 12.23 6.08 9.13
C ALA A 127 11.41 7.09 9.96
N VAL A 128 10.15 7.34 9.57
CA VAL A 128 9.26 8.23 10.32
C VAL A 128 8.91 7.63 11.70
N CYS A 129 8.62 6.34 11.78
CA CYS A 129 8.38 5.66 13.06
C CYS A 129 9.62 5.73 13.97
N PHE A 130 10.82 5.52 13.42
CA PHE A 130 12.07 5.62 14.16
C PHE A 130 12.30 7.04 14.70
N LEU A 131 12.15 8.05 13.84
CA LEU A 131 12.24 9.46 14.24
C LEU A 131 11.23 9.80 15.35
N ALA A 132 9.98 9.34 15.21
CA ALA A 132 8.95 9.55 16.23
C ALA A 132 9.36 8.93 17.58
N LEU A 133 9.87 7.69 17.58
CA LEU A 133 10.35 7.03 18.79
C LEU A 133 11.54 7.75 19.43
N VAL A 134 12.50 8.25 18.64
CA VAL A 134 13.63 9.03 19.16
C VAL A 134 13.13 10.31 19.84
N VAL A 135 12.23 11.06 19.19
CA VAL A 135 11.66 12.28 19.75
C VAL A 135 10.90 11.98 21.04
N GLY A 136 10.01 10.98 21.03
CA GLY A 136 9.23 10.58 22.21
C GLY A 136 10.09 10.05 23.35
N GLY A 137 11.18 9.35 23.04
CA GLY A 137 12.12 8.84 24.04
C GLY A 137 12.91 9.96 24.71
N VAL A 138 13.39 10.94 23.95
CA VAL A 138 14.10 12.11 24.49
C VAL A 138 13.20 12.94 25.39
N THR A 139 11.93 13.14 25.01
CA THR A 139 10.98 13.88 25.86
C THR A 139 10.65 13.13 27.14
N ALA A 140 10.65 11.79 27.12
CA ALA A 140 10.37 10.98 28.32
C ALA A 140 11.53 10.95 29.34
N THR A 141 12.78 11.12 28.91
CA THR A 141 13.98 10.98 29.78
C THR A 141 14.55 12.31 30.29
N THR A 142 14.09 13.44 29.77
CA THR A 142 14.56 14.79 30.15
C THR A 142 13.76 15.41 31.31
N LEU A 143 13.05 14.59 32.08
CA LEU A 143 12.29 14.97 33.28
C LEU A 143 12.88 14.33 34.54
#